data_AF-A0A1S3B0K2-F1
#
_entry.id   AF-A0A1S3B0K2-F1
#
_cell.length_a   1.000
_cell.length_b   1.000
_cell.length_c   1.000
_cell.angle_alpha   90.00
_cell.angle_beta   90.00
_cell.angle_gamma   90.00
#
_symmetry.space_group_name_H-M   'P 1'
#
loop_
_entity.id
_entity.type
_entity.pdbx_description
1 polymer ?
#
loop_
_entity_poly.entity_id
_entity_poly.type
_entity_poly.pdbx_seq_one_letter_code
_entity_poly.pdbx_strand_id
1 'polypeptide(L)'
;MAAPYPDDFKCPISLEIMSDPVILSSGHTFDRSSIQRWLDAGHRTCPITQLPLPQNPSLIPNHALRSLISNFNPVSLSKPFLPHPPPQTLISILISPSSSLDSKLDCLNQLARVSKRDSAVRRRLTESGAVSAVLKCVGSDDPSLQEKALSLLLNLSLDDDNKVGLVAEGAIGLIVAALQARSADCRAVAATMLTSLAVVEVNKATIGAYPYAVRSLVYLLRNGNNREQKEAATALYAICSFPGNRLRVVECGAVPILLKIANSGLDRAVEVLGVLAKCKEGREEMQWFKGCVEILSRVLRNGSPRGVQYALLTLTSLCCHCERLCAEARREGVLGICMTLIDDDSEKIRANAANLIHILKGNTP
;
A
#
# COMPACT_ATOMS: atom_id res chain seq x y z
N MET A 1 22.88 26.57 -24.54
CA MET A 1 22.42 27.67 -23.66
C MET A 1 21.86 27.01 -22.40
N ALA A 2 22.28 27.44 -21.21
CA ALA A 2 21.79 26.87 -19.96
C ALA A 2 20.28 27.09 -19.83
N ALA A 3 19.53 26.09 -19.36
CA ALA A 3 18.11 26.25 -19.07
C ALA A 3 17.94 27.34 -17.98
N PRO A 4 17.05 28.32 -18.17
CA PRO A 4 16.83 29.36 -17.16
C PRO A 4 16.22 28.75 -15.89
N TYR A 5 16.56 29.33 -14.74
CA TYR A 5 15.91 29.02 -13.47
C TYR A 5 14.39 29.27 -13.57
N PRO A 6 13.54 28.44 -12.92
CA PRO A 6 12.10 28.67 -12.85
C PRO A 6 11.77 30.08 -12.33
N ASP A 7 10.70 30.67 -12.84
CA ASP A 7 10.28 32.02 -12.42
C ASP A 7 9.90 32.08 -10.94
N ASP A 8 9.46 30.95 -10.35
CA ASP A 8 9.14 30.83 -8.92
C ASP A 8 10.36 31.06 -8.00
N PHE A 9 11.59 31.01 -8.54
CA PHE A 9 12.82 31.26 -7.77
C PHE A 9 13.25 32.72 -7.81
N LYS A 10 12.62 33.54 -8.66
CA LYS A 10 12.94 34.95 -8.80
C LYS A 10 12.16 35.76 -7.77
N CYS A 11 12.81 36.75 -7.19
CA CYS A 11 12.16 37.71 -6.32
C CYS A 11 11.20 38.57 -7.16
N PRO A 12 9.92 38.71 -6.77
CA PRO A 12 8.96 39.53 -7.52
C PRO A 12 9.30 41.03 -7.59
N ILE A 13 10.22 41.52 -6.75
CA ILE A 13 10.67 42.92 -6.73
C ILE A 13 11.89 43.11 -7.64
N SER A 14 12.96 42.33 -7.43
CA SER A 14 14.22 42.51 -8.17
C SER A 14 14.27 41.72 -9.48
N LEU A 15 13.40 40.72 -9.65
CA LEU A 15 13.40 39.73 -10.74
C LEU A 15 14.67 38.87 -10.80
N GLU A 16 15.53 38.96 -9.78
CA GLU A 16 16.73 38.14 -9.60
C GLU A 16 16.44 36.91 -8.74
N ILE A 17 17.29 35.88 -8.81
CA ILE A 17 17.16 34.68 -7.99
C ILE A 17 17.29 35.02 -6.51
N MET A 18 16.33 34.56 -5.71
CA MET A 18 16.32 34.77 -4.26
C MET A 18 17.51 34.05 -3.61
N SER A 19 18.36 34.82 -2.94
CA SER A 19 19.49 34.29 -2.18
C SER A 19 19.08 33.97 -0.74
N ASP A 20 18.18 34.77 -0.17
CA ASP A 20 17.60 34.55 1.16
C ASP A 20 16.07 34.77 1.13
N PRO A 21 15.29 33.78 0.67
CA PRO A 21 13.85 33.91 0.52
C PRO A 21 13.14 34.03 1.88
N VAL A 22 12.27 35.02 2.01
CA VAL A 22 11.43 35.30 3.19
C VAL A 22 9.97 35.50 2.81
N ILE A 23 9.07 35.04 3.68
CA ILE A 23 7.62 35.12 3.51
C ILE A 23 7.05 36.27 4.34
N LEU A 24 6.18 37.07 3.72
CA LEU A 24 5.33 38.04 4.41
C LEU A 24 4.06 37.38 4.97
N SER A 25 3.39 38.03 5.90
CA SER A 25 2.07 37.60 6.41
C SER A 25 1.00 37.42 5.32
N SER A 26 1.19 38.03 4.14
CA SER A 26 0.34 37.82 2.96
C SER A 26 0.55 36.47 2.26
N GLY A 27 1.52 35.66 2.69
CA GLY A 27 1.85 34.35 2.08
C GLY A 27 2.79 34.41 0.87
N HIS A 28 3.26 35.60 0.47
CA HIS A 28 4.16 35.76 -0.68
C HIS A 28 5.63 35.80 -0.25
N THR A 29 6.49 35.26 -1.10
CA THR A 29 7.94 35.13 -0.84
C THR A 29 8.74 36.15 -1.66
N PHE A 30 9.74 36.75 -1.03
CA PHE A 30 10.65 37.73 -1.63
C PHE A 30 12.08 37.45 -1.18
N ASP A 31 13.08 37.97 -1.89
CA ASP A 31 14.43 38.03 -1.33
C ASP A 31 14.47 39.04 -0.17
N ARG A 32 15.08 38.65 0.95
CA ARG A 32 15.15 39.49 2.17
C ARG A 32 15.65 40.89 1.87
N SER A 33 16.71 41.03 1.07
CA SER A 33 17.31 42.34 0.78
C SER A 33 16.35 43.25 -0.01
N SER A 34 15.51 42.66 -0.85
CA SER A 34 14.58 43.38 -1.72
C SER A 34 13.34 43.84 -0.97
N ILE A 35 12.76 42.96 -0.14
CA ILE A 35 11.60 43.34 0.67
C ILE A 35 11.97 44.27 1.82
N GLN A 36 13.18 44.14 2.39
CA GLN A 36 13.64 45.07 3.43
C GLN A 36 13.80 46.48 2.88
N ARG A 37 14.42 46.65 1.70
CA ARG A 37 14.52 47.97 1.03
C ARG A 37 13.15 48.59 0.74
N TRP A 38 12.18 47.78 0.33
CA TRP A 38 10.80 48.23 0.14
C TRP A 38 10.18 48.79 1.43
N LEU A 39 10.36 48.09 2.55
CA LEU A 39 9.87 48.53 3.86
C LEU A 39 10.63 49.76 4.39
N ASP A 40 11.94 49.81 4.19
CA ASP A 40 12.80 50.92 4.63
C ASP A 40 12.52 52.21 3.84
N ALA A 41 12.09 52.09 2.58
CA ALA A 41 11.60 53.20 1.76
C ALA A 41 10.22 53.74 2.22
N GLY A 42 9.64 53.19 3.29
CA GLY A 42 8.39 53.66 3.88
C GLY A 42 7.14 52.99 3.32
N HIS A 43 7.26 52.03 2.40
CA HIS A 43 6.09 51.31 1.87
C HIS A 43 5.51 50.39 2.94
N ARG A 44 4.18 50.38 3.06
CA ARG A 44 3.42 49.56 4.03
C ARG A 44 2.37 48.69 3.36
N THR A 45 2.60 48.33 2.11
CA THR A 45 1.76 47.41 1.34
C THR A 45 2.59 46.24 0.83
N CYS A 46 1.94 45.10 0.61
CA CYS A 46 2.58 43.97 -0.06
C CYS A 46 2.81 44.33 -1.54
N PRO A 47 4.03 44.13 -2.10
CA PRO A 47 4.34 44.47 -3.49
C PRO A 47 3.47 43.76 -4.53
N ILE A 48 2.92 42.58 -4.19
CA ILE A 48 2.12 41.76 -5.11
C ILE A 48 0.64 42.06 -4.94
N THR A 49 0.11 41.93 -3.72
CA THR A 49 -1.34 42.05 -3.48
C THR A 49 -1.80 43.47 -3.27
N GLN A 50 -0.87 44.42 -3.07
CA GLN A 50 -1.14 45.82 -2.73
C GLN A 50 -1.95 46.01 -1.43
N LEU A 51 -2.15 44.94 -0.66
CA LEU A 51 -2.86 44.98 0.62
C LEU A 51 -1.95 45.56 1.72
N PRO A 52 -2.53 46.28 2.70
CA PRO A 52 -1.77 46.87 3.80
C PRO A 52 -1.10 45.80 4.67
N LEU A 53 0.15 46.04 5.05
CA LEU A 53 0.92 45.21 5.96
C LEU A 53 0.76 45.68 7.41
N PRO A 54 0.91 44.79 8.40
CA PRO A 54 0.98 45.17 9.81
C PRO A 54 2.08 46.20 10.07
N GLN A 55 1.93 46.99 11.15
CA GLN A 55 2.86 48.06 11.51
C GLN A 55 4.32 47.56 11.64
N ASN A 56 4.50 46.33 12.13
CA ASN A 56 5.77 45.60 12.21
C ASN A 56 5.64 44.27 11.44
N PRO A 57 5.89 44.23 10.13
CA PRO A 57 5.77 43.01 9.35
C PRO A 57 6.88 42.02 9.69
N SER A 58 6.52 40.78 10.01
CA SER A 58 7.49 39.70 10.24
C SER A 58 7.97 39.12 8.90
N LEU A 59 9.29 38.95 8.78
CA LEU A 59 9.93 38.30 7.64
C LEU A 59 10.31 36.86 8.03
N ILE A 60 9.43 35.92 7.71
CA ILE A 60 9.59 34.52 8.08
C ILE A 60 10.53 33.84 7.07
N PRO A 61 11.68 33.27 7.47
CA PRO A 61 12.57 32.59 6.53
C PRO A 61 11.89 31.40 5.82
N ASN A 62 12.01 31.32 4.50
CA ASN A 62 11.53 30.18 3.72
C ASN A 62 12.68 29.18 3.50
N HIS A 63 13.00 28.41 4.53
CA HIS A 63 14.10 27.43 4.49
C HIS A 63 13.93 26.36 3.41
N ALA A 64 12.70 25.96 3.11
CA ALA A 64 12.39 25.00 2.05
C ALA A 64 12.76 25.55 0.67
N LEU A 65 12.30 26.78 0.33
CA LEU A 65 12.64 27.40 -0.94
C LEU A 65 14.13 27.73 -1.04
N ARG A 66 14.75 28.20 0.05
CA ARG A 66 16.20 28.43 0.10
C ARG A 66 16.99 27.16 -0.20
N SER A 67 16.55 26.03 0.35
CA SER A 67 17.17 24.71 0.09
C SER A 67 16.91 24.23 -1.34
N LEU A 68 15.75 24.53 -1.92
CA LEU A 68 15.45 24.19 -3.32
C LEU A 68 16.32 25.01 -4.29
N ILE A 69 16.46 26.31 -4.05
CA ILE A 69 17.29 27.20 -4.87
C ILE A 69 18.77 26.81 -4.76
N SER A 70 19.28 26.56 -3.55
CA SER A 70 20.68 26.19 -3.34
C SER A 70 21.05 24.84 -3.96
N ASN A 71 20.11 23.90 -3.99
CA ASN A 71 20.30 22.58 -4.58
C ASN A 71 19.88 22.52 -6.06
N PHE A 72 19.46 23.64 -6.64
CA PHE A 72 19.04 23.68 -8.03
C PHE A 72 20.26 23.70 -8.96
N ASN A 73 20.40 22.64 -9.73
CA ASN A 73 21.41 22.53 -10.78
C ASN A 73 20.72 22.68 -12.15
N PRO A 74 20.94 23.80 -12.90
CA PRO A 74 20.35 23.97 -14.23
C PRO A 74 20.83 22.91 -15.24
N VAL A 75 21.96 22.24 -14.96
CA VAL A 75 22.48 21.10 -15.74
C VAL A 75 21.68 19.81 -15.47
N SER A 76 20.88 19.74 -14.40
CA SER A 76 19.99 18.59 -14.14
C SER A 76 18.62 18.68 -14.81
N LEU A 77 18.28 19.82 -15.42
CA LEU A 77 17.21 19.90 -16.44
C LEU A 77 17.72 19.55 -17.85
N SER A 78 19.01 19.26 -17.98
CA SER A 78 19.66 18.83 -19.22
C SER A 78 20.75 17.79 -18.94
N LYS A 79 20.40 16.68 -18.27
CA LYS A 79 20.90 15.43 -18.83
C LYS A 79 20.29 15.37 -20.23
N PRO A 80 21.05 15.12 -21.31
CA PRO A 80 20.40 14.69 -22.53
C PRO A 80 19.50 13.55 -22.10
N PHE A 81 18.20 13.69 -22.36
CA PHE A 81 17.40 12.50 -22.56
C PHE A 81 18.22 11.72 -23.57
N LEU A 82 18.97 10.69 -23.11
CA LEU A 82 19.24 9.54 -23.95
C LEU A 82 17.92 9.33 -24.67
N PRO A 83 17.87 9.32 -26.01
CA PRO A 83 16.61 9.23 -26.73
C PRO A 83 15.91 8.02 -26.15
N HIS A 84 14.96 8.26 -25.23
CA HIS A 84 14.21 7.18 -24.65
C HIS A 84 13.44 6.70 -25.85
N PRO A 85 13.66 5.45 -26.30
CA PRO A 85 12.93 4.95 -27.44
C PRO A 85 11.46 5.23 -27.12
N PRO A 86 10.69 5.83 -28.04
CA PRO A 86 9.31 6.13 -27.77
C PRO A 86 8.65 4.85 -27.23
N PRO A 87 7.68 4.92 -26.30
CA PRO A 87 7.15 3.72 -25.65
C PRO A 87 6.81 2.59 -26.63
N GLN A 88 6.38 2.91 -27.85
CA GLN A 88 6.17 1.93 -28.93
C GLN A 88 7.43 1.14 -29.31
N THR A 89 8.60 1.75 -29.39
CA THR A 89 9.87 1.06 -29.66
C THR A 89 10.24 0.12 -28.51
N LEU A 90 10.09 0.55 -27.26
CA LEU A 90 10.33 -0.33 -26.10
C LEU A 90 9.37 -1.52 -26.09
N ILE A 91 8.09 -1.29 -26.40
CA ILE A 91 7.07 -2.34 -26.54
C ILE A 91 7.46 -3.31 -27.66
N SER A 92 7.94 -2.82 -28.81
CA SER A 92 8.38 -3.67 -29.92
C SER A 92 9.55 -4.59 -29.53
N ILE A 93 10.49 -4.11 -28.72
CA ILE A 93 11.61 -4.92 -28.21
C ILE A 93 11.11 -6.01 -27.25
N LEU A 94 10.13 -5.71 -26.40
CA LEU A 94 9.55 -6.70 -25.49
C LEU A 94 8.82 -7.82 -26.24
N ILE A 95 8.07 -7.48 -27.29
CA ILE A 95 7.29 -8.43 -28.07
C ILE A 95 8.18 -9.24 -29.02
N SER A 96 9.27 -8.66 -29.51
CA SER A 96 10.10 -9.29 -30.53
C SER A 96 10.77 -10.57 -30.00
N PRO A 97 10.62 -11.72 -30.70
CA PRO A 97 11.26 -12.97 -30.32
C PRO A 97 12.77 -12.94 -30.54
N SER A 98 13.27 -12.09 -31.45
CA SER A 98 14.72 -11.96 -31.74
C SER A 98 15.47 -11.07 -30.76
N SER A 99 14.77 -10.38 -29.85
CA SER A 99 15.41 -9.51 -28.87
C SER A 99 16.06 -10.32 -27.74
N SER A 100 17.30 -9.98 -27.41
CA SER A 100 18.05 -10.64 -26.33
C SER A 100 17.40 -10.42 -24.96
N LEU A 101 17.68 -11.31 -24.02
CA LEU A 101 17.22 -11.19 -22.63
C LEU A 101 17.64 -9.85 -22.02
N ASP A 102 18.90 -9.45 -22.20
CA ASP A 102 19.42 -8.18 -21.70
C ASP A 102 18.66 -6.98 -22.26
N SER A 103 18.35 -7.00 -23.56
CA SER A 103 17.57 -5.93 -24.21
C SER A 103 16.16 -5.82 -23.61
N LYS A 104 15.51 -6.96 -23.34
CA LYS A 104 14.18 -6.99 -22.71
C LYS A 104 14.24 -6.50 -21.27
N LEU A 105 15.24 -6.91 -20.49
CA LEU A 105 15.47 -6.44 -19.13
C LEU A 105 15.70 -4.93 -19.09
N ASP A 106 16.52 -4.40 -19.98
CA ASP A 106 16.78 -2.96 -20.10
C ASP A 106 15.50 -2.20 -20.46
N CYS A 107 14.68 -2.73 -21.37
CA CYS A 107 13.39 -2.13 -21.71
C CYS A 107 12.44 -2.08 -20.50
N LEU A 108 12.30 -3.18 -19.75
CA LEU A 108 11.46 -3.21 -18.54
C LEU A 108 11.98 -2.22 -17.49
N ASN A 109 13.29 -2.13 -17.29
CA ASN A 109 13.90 -1.18 -16.36
C ASN A 109 13.62 0.27 -16.77
N GLN A 110 13.71 0.59 -18.06
CA GLN A 110 13.38 1.91 -18.57
C GLN A 110 11.90 2.25 -18.35
N LEU A 111 10.98 1.36 -18.75
CA LEU A 111 9.54 1.54 -18.54
C LEU A 111 9.18 1.68 -17.05
N ALA A 112 9.83 0.92 -16.18
CA ALA A 112 9.64 1.01 -14.73
C ALA A 112 10.13 2.35 -14.16
N ARG A 113 11.21 2.92 -14.70
CA ARG A 113 11.70 4.25 -14.27
C ARG A 113 10.75 5.36 -14.65
N VAL A 114 10.18 5.32 -15.86
CA VAL A 114 9.27 6.37 -16.34
C VAL A 114 7.90 6.26 -15.65
N SER A 115 7.37 5.06 -15.43
CA SER A 115 6.06 4.85 -14.79
C SER A 115 5.99 5.22 -13.31
N LYS A 116 7.13 5.21 -12.60
CA LYS A 116 7.21 5.59 -11.19
C LYS A 116 6.95 7.08 -10.93
N ARG A 117 7.20 7.95 -11.91
CA ARG A 117 7.24 9.41 -11.70
C ARG A 117 5.94 10.13 -12.04
N ASP A 118 5.05 9.51 -12.82
CA ASP A 118 3.91 10.20 -13.41
C ASP A 118 2.72 9.24 -13.65
N SER A 119 1.55 9.59 -13.10
CA SER A 119 0.29 8.86 -13.34
C SER A 119 -0.16 8.92 -14.79
N ALA A 120 0.05 10.04 -15.47
CA ALA A 120 -0.30 10.19 -16.88
C ALA A 120 0.54 9.25 -17.77
N VAL A 121 1.82 9.02 -17.42
CA VAL A 121 2.64 7.99 -18.10
C VAL A 121 2.05 6.60 -17.89
N ARG A 122 1.65 6.25 -16.66
CA ARG A 122 1.05 4.92 -16.40
C ARG A 122 -0.16 4.68 -17.27
N ARG A 123 -1.06 5.66 -17.36
CA ARG A 123 -2.26 5.59 -18.21
C ARG A 123 -1.91 5.41 -19.68
N ARG A 124 -1.00 6.23 -20.23
CA ARG A 124 -0.54 6.10 -21.62
C ARG A 124 0.12 4.75 -21.91
N LEU A 125 0.86 4.19 -20.95
CA LEU A 125 1.46 2.86 -21.10
C LEU A 125 0.38 1.78 -21.15
N THR A 126 -0.65 1.86 -20.31
CA THR A 126 -1.82 0.96 -20.36
C THR A 126 -2.55 1.06 -21.71
N GLU A 127 -2.75 2.26 -22.23
CA GLU A 127 -3.46 2.51 -23.50
C GLU A 127 -2.63 2.14 -24.75
N SER A 128 -1.30 2.09 -24.65
CA SER A 128 -0.40 1.82 -25.79
C SER A 128 -0.17 0.34 -26.10
N GLY A 129 -0.90 -0.58 -25.44
CA GLY A 129 -0.72 -2.03 -25.59
C GLY A 129 0.51 -2.59 -24.85
N ALA A 130 1.18 -1.77 -24.03
CA ALA A 130 2.35 -2.21 -23.27
C ALA A 130 2.01 -3.33 -22.28
N VAL A 131 0.79 -3.32 -21.72
CA VAL A 131 0.34 -4.33 -20.76
C VAL A 131 0.44 -5.74 -21.35
N SER A 132 -0.06 -5.96 -22.57
CA SER A 132 0.01 -7.27 -23.22
C SER A 132 1.45 -7.74 -23.42
N ALA A 133 2.36 -6.83 -23.80
CA ALA A 133 3.78 -7.14 -23.93
C ALA A 133 4.43 -7.52 -22.59
N VAL A 134 4.13 -6.77 -21.53
CA VAL A 134 4.64 -7.03 -20.19
C VAL A 134 4.08 -8.34 -19.63
N LEU A 135 2.81 -8.65 -19.88
CA LEU A 135 2.18 -9.90 -19.48
C LEU A 135 2.87 -11.12 -20.12
N LYS A 136 3.26 -11.03 -21.39
CA LYS A 136 4.09 -12.08 -22.02
C LYS A 136 5.42 -12.28 -21.28
N CYS A 137 6.05 -11.21 -20.82
CA CYS A 137 7.28 -11.29 -20.02
C CYS A 137 7.04 -11.89 -18.62
N VAL A 138 5.87 -11.68 -18.00
CA VAL A 138 5.51 -12.35 -16.73
C VAL A 138 5.39 -13.87 -16.91
N GLY A 139 4.91 -14.32 -18.07
CA GLY A 139 4.85 -15.75 -18.41
C GLY A 139 6.18 -16.39 -18.78
N SER A 140 7.31 -15.68 -18.69
CA SER A 140 8.63 -16.24 -19.02
C SER A 140 9.16 -17.16 -17.92
N ASP A 141 9.90 -18.19 -18.32
CA ASP A 141 10.63 -19.08 -17.41
C ASP A 141 11.89 -18.42 -16.81
N ASP A 142 12.35 -17.28 -17.35
CA ASP A 142 13.48 -16.55 -16.81
C ASP A 142 13.07 -15.76 -15.55
N PRO A 143 13.65 -16.05 -14.37
CA PRO A 143 13.24 -15.42 -13.12
C PRO A 143 13.48 -13.90 -13.11
N SER A 144 14.56 -13.43 -13.73
CA SER A 144 14.91 -12.00 -13.75
C SER A 144 13.92 -11.21 -14.59
N LEU A 145 13.57 -11.74 -15.75
CA LEU A 145 12.60 -11.13 -16.66
C LEU A 145 11.21 -11.12 -16.04
N GLN A 146 10.78 -12.23 -15.45
CA GLN A 146 9.51 -12.34 -14.76
C GLN A 146 9.41 -11.35 -13.60
N GLU A 147 10.45 -11.24 -12.76
CA GLU A 147 10.47 -10.31 -11.61
C GLU A 147 10.33 -8.85 -12.06
N LYS A 148 11.09 -8.44 -13.08
CA LYS A 148 11.05 -7.07 -13.62
C LYS A 148 9.72 -6.77 -14.29
N ALA A 149 9.13 -7.74 -14.98
CA ALA A 149 7.82 -7.60 -15.59
C ALA A 149 6.71 -7.46 -14.53
N LEU A 150 6.71 -8.31 -13.50
CA LEU A 150 5.78 -8.20 -12.37
C LEU A 150 5.92 -6.86 -11.64
N SER A 151 7.16 -6.41 -11.43
CA SER A 151 7.43 -5.11 -10.79
C SER A 151 6.91 -3.94 -11.62
N LEU A 152 7.00 -4.01 -12.95
CA LEU A 152 6.42 -3.00 -13.83
C LEU A 152 4.90 -3.02 -13.78
N LEU A 153 4.26 -4.20 -13.83
CA LEU A 153 2.80 -4.31 -13.66
C LEU A 153 2.34 -3.73 -12.32
N LEU A 154 3.12 -3.93 -11.24
CA LEU A 154 2.81 -3.35 -9.93
C LEU A 154 2.82 -1.84 -9.95
N ASN A 155 3.81 -1.25 -10.63
CA ASN A 155 3.85 0.19 -10.80
C ASN A 155 2.64 0.69 -11.60
N LEU A 156 2.25 -0.01 -12.67
CA LEU A 156 1.07 0.33 -13.46
C LEU A 156 -0.23 0.22 -12.65
N SER A 157 -0.32 -0.77 -11.76
CA SER A 157 -1.47 -0.96 -10.87
C SER A 157 -1.49 -0.01 -9.67
N LEU A 158 -0.52 0.90 -9.50
CA LEU A 158 -0.65 2.00 -8.53
C LEU A 158 -1.70 3.03 -8.95
N ASP A 159 -2.07 3.05 -10.23
CA ASP A 159 -3.20 3.83 -10.72
C ASP A 159 -4.51 3.03 -10.56
N ASP A 160 -5.53 3.59 -9.92
CA ASP A 160 -6.82 2.92 -9.70
C ASP A 160 -7.56 2.68 -11.01
N ASP A 161 -7.47 3.62 -11.97
CA ASP A 161 -8.12 3.52 -13.27
C ASP A 161 -7.61 2.33 -14.10
N ASN A 162 -6.34 1.94 -13.90
CA ASN A 162 -5.73 0.84 -14.64
C ASN A 162 -6.17 -0.55 -14.14
N LYS A 163 -6.63 -0.68 -12.89
CA LYS A 163 -6.79 -1.99 -12.24
C LYS A 163 -7.82 -2.89 -12.93
N VAL A 164 -8.92 -2.33 -13.40
CA VAL A 164 -9.95 -3.09 -14.12
C VAL A 164 -9.43 -3.51 -15.50
N GLY A 165 -8.76 -2.60 -16.21
CA GLY A 165 -8.14 -2.90 -17.51
C GLY A 165 -7.09 -4.01 -17.42
N LEU A 166 -6.23 -3.98 -16.41
CA LEU A 166 -5.24 -5.05 -16.17
C LEU A 166 -5.91 -6.43 -15.97
N VAL A 167 -7.02 -6.48 -15.23
CA VAL A 167 -7.77 -7.73 -15.05
C VAL A 167 -8.42 -8.19 -16.36
N ALA A 168 -8.99 -7.27 -17.14
CA ALA A 168 -9.59 -7.57 -18.44
C ALA A 168 -8.57 -8.11 -19.46
N GLU A 169 -7.32 -7.63 -19.41
CA GLU A 169 -6.17 -8.12 -20.20
C GLU A 169 -5.64 -9.50 -19.75
N GLY A 170 -6.28 -10.14 -18.76
CA GLY A 170 -5.92 -11.49 -18.33
C GLY A 170 -4.78 -11.57 -17.31
N ALA A 171 -4.43 -10.47 -16.64
CA ALA A 171 -3.31 -10.43 -15.69
C ALA A 171 -3.43 -11.46 -14.56
N ILE A 172 -4.66 -11.75 -14.07
CA ILE A 172 -4.86 -12.65 -12.92
C ILE A 172 -4.25 -14.02 -13.18
N GLY A 173 -4.44 -14.61 -14.37
CA GLY A 173 -3.93 -15.95 -14.68
C GLY A 173 -2.41 -16.04 -14.58
N LEU A 174 -1.72 -15.05 -15.14
CA LEU A 174 -0.26 -14.98 -15.13
C LEU A 174 0.29 -14.66 -13.74
N ILE A 175 -0.39 -13.81 -12.97
CA ILE A 175 -0.02 -13.52 -11.58
C ILE A 175 -0.21 -14.77 -10.70
N VAL A 176 -1.30 -15.52 -10.88
CA VAL A 176 -1.55 -16.77 -10.13
C VAL A 176 -0.50 -17.82 -10.48
N ALA A 177 -0.09 -17.94 -11.74
CA ALA A 177 1.04 -18.80 -12.12
C ALA A 177 2.34 -18.35 -11.45
N ALA A 178 2.60 -17.04 -11.38
CA ALA A 178 3.78 -16.48 -10.73
C ALA A 178 3.82 -16.67 -9.20
N LEU A 179 2.68 -16.97 -8.53
CA LEU A 179 2.68 -17.39 -7.12
C LEU A 179 3.39 -18.75 -6.91
N GLN A 180 3.64 -19.50 -7.98
CA GLN A 180 4.39 -20.76 -7.96
C GLN A 180 5.79 -20.61 -8.59
N ALA A 181 6.26 -19.38 -8.79
CA ALA A 181 7.58 -19.11 -9.35
C ALA A 181 8.71 -19.69 -8.48
N ARG A 182 9.86 -19.95 -9.08
CA ARG A 182 11.05 -20.46 -8.35
C ARG A 182 11.61 -19.42 -7.37
N SER A 183 11.54 -18.14 -7.74
CA SER A 183 12.01 -17.03 -6.90
C SER A 183 11.00 -16.65 -5.83
N ALA A 184 11.44 -16.59 -4.58
CA ALA A 184 10.63 -16.10 -3.46
C ALA A 184 10.21 -14.64 -3.64
N ASP A 185 11.06 -13.82 -4.26
CA ASP A 185 10.75 -12.42 -4.55
C ASP A 185 9.64 -12.31 -5.60
N CYS A 186 9.66 -13.13 -6.66
CA CYS A 186 8.57 -13.18 -7.63
C CYS A 186 7.25 -13.57 -6.97
N ARG A 187 7.25 -14.58 -6.10
CA ARG A 187 6.04 -15.03 -5.38
C ARG A 187 5.48 -13.94 -4.47
N ALA A 188 6.35 -13.23 -3.73
CA ALA A 188 5.94 -12.11 -2.89
C ALA A 188 5.38 -10.93 -3.69
N VAL A 189 6.02 -10.56 -4.81
CA VAL A 189 5.53 -9.50 -5.71
C VAL A 189 4.20 -9.91 -6.36
N ALA A 190 4.03 -11.17 -6.76
CA ALA A 190 2.76 -11.68 -7.29
C ALA A 190 1.61 -11.59 -6.25
N ALA A 191 1.87 -11.92 -4.98
CA ALA A 191 0.88 -11.72 -3.92
C ALA A 191 0.56 -10.23 -3.69
N THR A 192 1.57 -9.36 -3.80
CA THR A 192 1.40 -7.89 -3.73
C THR A 192 0.54 -7.38 -4.89
N MET A 193 0.72 -7.92 -6.11
CA MET A 193 -0.11 -7.60 -7.27
C MET A 193 -1.58 -7.93 -7.04
N LEU A 194 -1.89 -9.11 -6.52
CA LEU A 194 -3.27 -9.49 -6.20
C LEU A 194 -3.88 -8.54 -5.16
N THR A 195 -3.09 -8.13 -4.16
CA THR A 195 -3.53 -7.11 -3.18
C THR A 195 -3.86 -5.78 -3.86
N SER A 196 -2.97 -5.30 -4.73
CA SER A 196 -3.15 -4.03 -5.45
C SER A 196 -4.39 -4.05 -6.33
N LEU A 197 -4.61 -5.13 -7.09
CA LEU A 197 -5.79 -5.28 -7.94
C LEU A 197 -7.08 -5.41 -7.13
N ALA A 198 -7.03 -6.05 -5.96
CA ALA A 198 -8.16 -6.25 -5.06
C ALA A 198 -8.62 -4.98 -4.31
N VAL A 199 -7.98 -3.82 -4.53
CA VAL A 199 -8.51 -2.52 -4.04
C VAL A 199 -9.88 -2.24 -4.66
N VAL A 200 -10.09 -2.64 -5.92
CA VAL A 200 -11.37 -2.48 -6.63
C VAL A 200 -12.33 -3.62 -6.26
N GLU A 201 -13.56 -3.30 -5.86
CA GLU A 201 -14.56 -4.29 -5.41
C GLU A 201 -14.81 -5.40 -6.42
N VAL A 202 -15.01 -5.04 -7.70
CA VAL A 202 -15.27 -6.02 -8.78
C VAL A 202 -14.12 -7.02 -8.92
N ASN A 203 -12.88 -6.56 -8.76
CA ASN A 203 -11.70 -7.40 -8.86
C ASN A 203 -11.60 -8.41 -7.70
N LYS A 204 -12.08 -8.07 -6.50
CA LYS A 204 -12.05 -9.00 -5.35
C LYS A 204 -12.81 -10.29 -5.66
N ALA A 205 -14.01 -10.16 -6.22
CA ALA A 205 -14.84 -11.31 -6.60
C ALA A 205 -14.15 -12.14 -7.69
N THR A 206 -13.63 -11.48 -8.74
CA THR A 206 -12.92 -12.15 -9.84
C THR A 206 -11.68 -12.88 -9.36
N ILE A 207 -10.82 -12.25 -8.56
CA ILE A 207 -9.58 -12.85 -8.03
C ILE A 207 -9.91 -14.04 -7.12
N GLY A 208 -10.86 -13.89 -6.19
CA GLY A 208 -11.19 -14.95 -5.24
C GLY A 208 -11.89 -16.16 -5.88
N ALA A 209 -12.61 -15.97 -6.99
CA ALA A 209 -13.20 -17.04 -7.77
C ALA A 209 -12.21 -17.65 -8.80
N TYR A 210 -11.06 -17.02 -9.04
CA TYR A 210 -10.11 -17.46 -10.05
C TYR A 210 -9.47 -18.81 -9.67
N PRO A 211 -9.38 -19.79 -10.60
CA PRO A 211 -8.81 -21.10 -10.32
C PRO A 211 -7.41 -21.01 -9.69
N TYR A 212 -7.18 -21.77 -8.63
CA TYR A 212 -5.92 -21.85 -7.89
C TYR A 212 -5.42 -20.57 -7.22
N ALA A 213 -6.09 -19.42 -7.35
CA ALA A 213 -5.64 -18.16 -6.73
C ALA A 213 -5.58 -18.27 -5.20
N VAL A 214 -6.70 -18.62 -4.58
CA VAL A 214 -6.79 -18.82 -3.13
C VAL A 214 -5.87 -19.95 -2.66
N ARG A 215 -5.87 -21.10 -3.36
CA ARG A 215 -5.02 -22.25 -3.02
C ARG A 215 -3.53 -21.88 -3.03
N SER A 216 -3.09 -21.10 -4.00
CA SER A 216 -1.69 -20.66 -4.11
C SER A 216 -1.30 -19.68 -3.01
N LEU A 217 -2.19 -18.75 -2.63
CA LEU A 217 -1.97 -17.87 -1.48
C LEU A 217 -1.89 -18.64 -0.17
N VAL A 218 -2.75 -19.65 0.04
CA VAL A 218 -2.71 -20.51 1.24
C VAL A 218 -1.44 -21.38 1.25
N TYR A 219 -0.98 -21.84 0.09
CA TYR A 219 0.30 -22.52 -0.03
C TYR A 219 1.49 -21.62 0.39
N LEU A 220 1.49 -20.35 -0.02
CA LEU A 220 2.50 -19.37 0.38
C LEU A 220 2.46 -19.08 1.88
N LEU A 221 1.27 -18.99 2.49
CA LEU A 221 1.17 -18.89 3.95
C LEU A 221 1.86 -20.07 4.63
N ARG A 222 1.66 -21.29 4.14
CA ARG A 222 2.18 -22.50 4.78
C ARG A 222 3.70 -22.67 4.61
N ASN A 223 4.23 -22.36 3.43
CA ASN A 223 5.59 -22.75 3.05
C ASN A 223 6.53 -21.57 2.75
N GLY A 224 6.01 -20.34 2.68
CA GLY A 224 6.79 -19.15 2.37
C GLY A 224 7.62 -18.65 3.55
N ASN A 225 8.60 -17.81 3.25
CA ASN A 225 9.34 -17.04 4.26
C ASN A 225 8.48 -15.90 4.85
N ASN A 226 9.02 -15.15 5.82
CA ASN A 226 8.30 -14.06 6.50
C ASN A 226 7.70 -13.02 5.54
N ARG A 227 8.40 -12.68 4.45
CA ARG A 227 7.90 -11.73 3.45
C ARG A 227 6.74 -12.33 2.67
N GLU A 228 6.90 -13.55 2.16
CA GLU A 228 5.86 -14.25 1.38
C GLU A 228 4.60 -14.48 2.21
N GLN A 229 4.74 -14.91 3.47
CA GLN A 229 3.61 -15.07 4.39
C GLN A 229 2.86 -13.77 4.63
N LYS A 230 3.59 -12.67 4.84
CA LYS A 230 2.99 -11.33 5.02
C LYS A 230 2.23 -10.89 3.77
N GLU A 231 2.81 -11.01 2.59
CA GLU A 231 2.15 -10.60 1.35
C GLU A 231 0.96 -11.51 1.02
N ALA A 232 1.07 -12.82 1.25
CA ALA A 232 -0.05 -13.75 1.07
C ALA A 232 -1.20 -13.47 2.04
N ALA A 233 -0.90 -13.19 3.32
CA ALA A 233 -1.92 -12.81 4.30
C ALA A 233 -2.59 -11.47 3.93
N THR A 234 -1.83 -10.54 3.38
CA THR A 234 -2.35 -9.23 2.93
C THR A 234 -3.28 -9.39 1.73
N ALA A 235 -2.91 -10.23 0.75
CA ALA A 235 -3.75 -10.56 -0.39
C ALA A 235 -5.06 -11.24 0.04
N LEU A 236 -4.97 -12.22 0.95
CA LEU A 236 -6.15 -12.89 1.50
C LEU A 236 -7.07 -11.92 2.25
N TYR A 237 -6.50 -11.01 3.05
CA TYR A 237 -7.28 -9.97 3.72
C TYR A 237 -8.04 -9.08 2.72
N ALA A 238 -7.37 -8.64 1.65
CA ALA A 238 -7.97 -7.80 0.61
C ALA A 238 -9.14 -8.51 -0.08
N ILE A 239 -8.95 -9.75 -0.55
CA ILE A 239 -10.01 -10.49 -1.27
C ILE A 239 -11.15 -10.95 -0.34
N CYS A 240 -10.88 -11.27 0.93
CA CYS A 240 -11.91 -11.68 1.91
C CYS A 240 -12.83 -10.55 2.37
N SER A 241 -12.46 -9.29 2.06
CA SER A 241 -13.37 -8.16 2.25
C SER A 241 -14.66 -8.35 1.46
N PHE A 242 -14.60 -9.04 0.30
CA PHE A 242 -15.77 -9.54 -0.40
C PHE A 242 -16.29 -10.83 0.26
N PRO A 243 -17.54 -10.86 0.79
CA PRO A 243 -18.05 -11.98 1.58
C PRO A 243 -18.01 -13.34 0.87
N GLY A 244 -18.24 -13.37 -0.45
CA GLY A 244 -18.25 -14.62 -1.23
C GLY A 244 -16.90 -15.34 -1.27
N ASN A 245 -15.80 -14.67 -0.92
CA ASN A 245 -14.47 -15.29 -0.92
C ASN A 245 -14.13 -15.98 0.40
N ARG A 246 -14.84 -15.67 1.49
CA ARG A 246 -14.51 -16.18 2.83
C ARG A 246 -14.60 -17.70 2.89
N LEU A 247 -15.70 -18.26 2.38
CA LEU A 247 -15.90 -19.72 2.31
C LEU A 247 -14.77 -20.41 1.54
N ARG A 248 -14.41 -19.89 0.36
CA ARG A 248 -13.32 -20.44 -0.48
C ARG A 248 -11.98 -20.49 0.25
N VAL A 249 -11.68 -19.44 1.02
CA VAL A 249 -10.45 -19.36 1.84
C VAL A 249 -10.47 -20.36 3.00
N VAL A 250 -11.63 -20.52 3.65
CA VAL A 250 -11.82 -21.52 4.71
C VAL A 250 -11.66 -22.94 4.16
N GLU A 251 -12.35 -23.28 3.05
CA GLU A 251 -12.30 -24.59 2.39
C GLU A 251 -10.89 -24.96 1.89
N CYS A 252 -10.04 -23.96 1.59
CA CYS A 252 -8.64 -24.19 1.26
C CYS A 252 -7.75 -24.51 2.49
N GLY A 253 -8.32 -24.57 3.70
CA GLY A 253 -7.60 -24.89 4.93
C GLY A 253 -6.78 -23.73 5.49
N ALA A 254 -7.15 -22.48 5.20
CA ALA A 254 -6.38 -21.31 5.63
C ALA A 254 -6.39 -21.09 7.15
N VAL A 255 -7.50 -21.42 7.84
CA VAL A 255 -7.71 -21.09 9.26
C VAL A 255 -6.64 -21.69 10.18
N PRO A 256 -6.33 -23.01 10.14
CA PRO A 256 -5.28 -23.58 10.98
C PRO A 256 -3.88 -23.01 10.71
N ILE A 257 -3.61 -22.63 9.45
CA ILE A 257 -2.32 -22.05 9.05
C ILE A 257 -2.20 -20.62 9.60
N LEU A 258 -3.26 -19.81 9.44
CA LEU A 258 -3.33 -18.45 9.95
C LEU A 258 -3.21 -18.39 11.47
N LEU A 259 -3.82 -19.33 12.21
CA LEU A 259 -3.68 -19.40 13.68
C LEU A 259 -2.24 -19.67 14.11
N LYS A 260 -1.53 -20.58 13.42
CA LYS A 260 -0.11 -20.84 13.68
C LYS A 260 0.75 -19.60 13.39
N ILE A 261 0.51 -18.92 12.28
CA ILE A 261 1.23 -17.70 11.89
C ILE A 261 0.93 -16.54 12.83
N ALA A 262 -0.32 -16.40 13.30
CA ALA A 262 -0.70 -15.42 14.32
C ALA A 262 0.03 -15.68 15.63
N ASN A 263 0.19 -16.94 16.04
CA ASN A 263 0.98 -17.31 17.22
C ASN A 263 2.47 -16.97 17.09
N SER A 264 2.98 -16.88 15.86
CA SER A 264 4.34 -16.39 15.55
C SER A 264 4.45 -14.86 15.49
N GLY A 265 3.36 -14.12 15.72
CA GLY A 265 3.38 -12.66 15.87
C GLY A 265 3.03 -11.86 14.61
N LEU A 266 2.51 -12.48 13.55
CA LEU A 266 2.08 -11.74 12.36
C LEU A 266 0.64 -11.22 12.51
N ASP A 267 0.49 -9.93 12.82
CA ASP A 267 -0.82 -9.28 12.99
C ASP A 267 -1.74 -9.44 11.78
N ARG A 268 -1.19 -9.43 10.55
CA ARG A 268 -1.99 -9.58 9.34
C ARG A 268 -2.75 -10.91 9.31
N ALA A 269 -2.20 -11.97 9.91
CA ALA A 269 -2.91 -13.24 10.00
C ALA A 269 -4.13 -13.14 10.94
N VAL A 270 -4.02 -12.40 12.04
CA VAL A 270 -5.14 -12.09 12.95
C VAL A 270 -6.20 -11.26 12.24
N GLU A 271 -5.79 -10.30 11.40
CA GLU A 271 -6.72 -9.51 10.60
C GLU A 271 -7.54 -10.39 9.64
N VAL A 272 -6.90 -11.36 8.98
CA VAL A 272 -7.61 -12.34 8.13
C VAL A 272 -8.56 -13.20 8.95
N LEU A 273 -8.12 -13.73 10.10
CA LEU A 273 -8.97 -14.51 11.01
C LEU A 273 -10.21 -13.72 11.42
N GLY A 274 -10.08 -12.45 11.80
CA GLY A 274 -11.22 -11.61 12.15
C GLY A 274 -12.20 -11.37 11.00
N VAL A 275 -11.73 -11.35 9.75
CA VAL A 275 -12.63 -11.31 8.57
C VAL A 275 -13.31 -12.66 8.35
N LEU A 276 -12.60 -13.77 8.50
CA LEU A 276 -13.16 -15.13 8.34
C LEU A 276 -14.16 -15.47 9.44
N ALA A 277 -13.97 -14.97 10.67
CA ALA A 277 -14.92 -15.16 11.78
C ALA A 277 -16.30 -14.54 11.51
N LYS A 278 -16.44 -13.69 10.48
CA LYS A 278 -17.73 -13.16 10.03
C LYS A 278 -18.59 -14.17 9.28
N CYS A 279 -18.03 -15.28 8.78
CA CYS A 279 -18.81 -16.38 8.21
C CYS A 279 -18.87 -17.59 9.17
N LYS A 280 -19.89 -18.44 9.01
CA LYS A 280 -20.16 -19.56 9.92
C LYS A 280 -19.02 -20.58 9.87
N GLU A 281 -18.59 -20.92 8.66
CA GLU A 281 -17.58 -21.95 8.38
C GLU A 281 -16.22 -21.53 8.96
N GLY A 282 -15.88 -20.23 8.87
CA GLY A 282 -14.67 -19.71 9.49
C GLY A 282 -14.68 -19.82 11.01
N ARG A 283 -15.84 -19.59 11.65
CA ARG A 283 -15.99 -19.79 13.10
C ARG A 283 -15.90 -21.26 13.49
N GLU A 284 -16.55 -22.15 12.75
CA GLU A 284 -16.52 -23.60 12.99
C GLU A 284 -15.09 -24.13 12.90
N GLU A 285 -14.34 -23.78 11.85
CA GLU A 285 -12.93 -24.19 11.73
C GLU A 285 -12.06 -23.65 12.89
N MET A 286 -12.27 -22.40 13.33
CA MET A 286 -11.56 -21.84 14.48
C MET A 286 -11.92 -22.54 15.79
N GLN A 287 -13.17 -23.01 15.95
CA GLN A 287 -13.62 -23.75 17.13
C GLN A 287 -12.91 -25.10 17.26
N TRP A 288 -12.61 -25.77 16.14
CA TRP A 288 -11.93 -27.06 16.13
C TRP A 288 -10.42 -26.97 16.36
N PHE A 289 -9.84 -25.78 16.22
CA PHE A 289 -8.41 -25.58 16.46
C PHE A 289 -8.08 -25.45 17.95
N LYS A 290 -7.39 -26.46 18.50
CA LYS A 290 -6.93 -26.45 19.89
C LYS A 290 -5.98 -25.27 20.16
N GLY A 291 -6.27 -24.48 21.19
CA GLY A 291 -5.48 -23.31 21.56
C GLY A 291 -5.82 -22.04 20.76
N CYS A 292 -6.93 -22.04 19.99
CA CYS A 292 -7.39 -20.84 19.29
C CYS A 292 -7.59 -19.64 20.23
N VAL A 293 -8.26 -19.85 21.37
CA VAL A 293 -8.51 -18.79 22.36
C VAL A 293 -7.21 -18.36 23.05
N GLU A 294 -6.32 -19.29 23.38
CA GLU A 294 -5.00 -18.99 23.95
C GLU A 294 -4.18 -18.07 23.02
N ILE A 295 -4.13 -18.39 21.72
CA ILE A 295 -3.41 -17.60 20.71
C ILE A 295 -3.99 -16.19 20.64
N LEU A 296 -5.32 -16.05 20.54
CA LEU A 296 -5.97 -14.75 20.48
C LEU A 296 -5.80 -13.96 21.80
N SER A 297 -5.86 -14.62 22.95
CA SER A 297 -5.58 -14.03 24.27
C SER A 297 -4.16 -13.49 24.36
N ARG A 298 -3.17 -14.20 23.81
CA ARG A 298 -1.78 -13.73 23.71
C ARG A 298 -1.65 -12.49 22.84
N VAL A 299 -2.36 -12.44 21.71
CA VAL A 299 -2.42 -11.25 20.84
C VAL A 299 -3.04 -10.06 21.59
N LEU A 300 -4.06 -10.27 22.43
CA LEU A 300 -4.63 -9.18 23.24
C LEU A 300 -3.62 -8.56 24.21
N ARG A 301 -2.67 -9.36 24.74
CA ARG A 301 -1.67 -8.89 25.71
C ARG A 301 -0.50 -8.19 25.04
N ASN A 302 -0.04 -8.72 23.91
CA ASN A 302 1.27 -8.40 23.33
C ASN A 302 1.22 -7.93 21.86
N GLY A 303 0.04 -7.87 21.25
CA GLY A 303 -0.13 -7.53 19.84
C GLY A 303 -0.06 -6.03 19.58
N SER A 304 0.07 -5.65 18.30
CA SER A 304 -0.10 -4.23 17.91
C SER A 304 -1.55 -3.78 18.12
N PRO A 305 -1.83 -2.46 18.11
CA PRO A 305 -3.21 -1.96 18.21
C PRO A 305 -4.15 -2.57 17.17
N ARG A 306 -3.67 -2.85 15.94
CA ARG A 306 -4.47 -3.54 14.91
C ARG A 306 -4.66 -5.02 15.25
N GLY A 307 -3.61 -5.70 15.70
CA GLY A 307 -3.69 -7.10 16.15
C GLY A 307 -4.70 -7.26 17.29
N VAL A 308 -4.62 -6.42 18.33
CA VAL A 308 -5.54 -6.38 19.47
C VAL A 308 -6.98 -6.13 18.98
N GLN A 309 -7.19 -5.12 18.15
CA GLN A 309 -8.53 -4.80 17.63
C GLN A 309 -9.17 -6.01 16.93
N TYR A 310 -8.43 -6.70 16.05
CA TYR A 310 -8.97 -7.86 15.33
C TYR A 310 -9.06 -9.11 16.20
N ALA A 311 -8.18 -9.30 17.18
CA ALA A 311 -8.31 -10.37 18.16
C ALA A 311 -9.58 -10.22 19.00
N LEU A 312 -9.91 -8.99 19.45
CA LEU A 312 -11.17 -8.69 20.14
C LEU A 312 -12.39 -9.00 19.27
N LEU A 313 -12.38 -8.58 18.01
CA LEU A 313 -13.47 -8.87 17.06
C LEU A 313 -13.64 -10.38 16.83
N THR A 314 -12.53 -11.10 16.69
CA THR A 314 -12.53 -12.54 16.48
C THR A 314 -13.09 -13.27 17.71
N LEU A 315 -12.58 -12.95 18.90
CA LEU A 315 -13.05 -13.54 20.16
C LEU A 315 -14.52 -13.22 20.44
N THR A 316 -14.96 -11.98 20.17
CA THR A 316 -16.36 -11.57 20.24
C THR A 316 -17.23 -12.46 19.36
N SER A 317 -16.89 -12.58 18.07
CA SER A 317 -17.64 -13.40 17.12
C SER A 317 -17.69 -14.87 17.54
N LEU A 318 -16.59 -15.42 18.05
CA LEU A 318 -16.51 -16.81 18.52
C LEU A 318 -17.33 -17.04 19.80
N CYS A 319 -17.21 -16.17 20.79
CA CYS A 319 -17.90 -16.31 22.08
C CYS A 319 -19.41 -16.10 21.95
N CYS A 320 -19.86 -15.21 21.05
CA CYS A 320 -21.29 -15.05 20.74
C CYS A 320 -21.96 -16.34 20.25
N HIS A 321 -21.20 -17.24 19.60
CA HIS A 321 -21.74 -18.42 18.93
C HIS A 321 -21.30 -19.74 19.58
N CYS A 322 -20.52 -19.72 20.67
CA CYS A 322 -20.01 -20.93 21.31
C CYS A 322 -19.71 -20.72 22.80
N GLU A 323 -20.59 -21.21 23.66
CA GLU A 323 -20.39 -21.10 25.13
C GLU A 323 -19.13 -21.86 25.60
N ARG A 324 -18.72 -22.93 24.91
CA ARG A 324 -17.45 -23.62 25.20
C ARG A 324 -16.26 -22.67 25.05
N LEU A 325 -16.21 -21.89 23.96
CA LEU A 325 -15.15 -20.92 23.74
C LEU A 325 -15.26 -19.71 24.70
N CYS A 326 -16.49 -19.34 25.08
CA CYS A 326 -16.74 -18.34 26.12
C CYS A 326 -16.13 -18.77 27.46
N ALA A 327 -16.40 -20.01 27.90
CA ALA A 327 -15.82 -20.60 29.10
C ALA A 327 -14.29 -20.75 29.00
N GLU A 328 -13.76 -21.10 27.83
CA GLU A 328 -12.30 -21.12 27.58
C GLU A 328 -11.70 -19.72 27.71
N ALA A 329 -12.31 -18.69 27.13
CA ALA A 329 -11.85 -17.31 27.23
C ALA A 329 -11.86 -16.79 28.68
N ARG A 330 -12.88 -17.16 29.47
CA ARG A 330 -12.90 -16.87 30.92
C ARG A 330 -11.71 -17.52 31.64
N ARG A 331 -11.42 -18.80 31.36
CA ARG A 331 -10.27 -19.53 31.95
C ARG A 331 -8.92 -18.95 31.54
N GLU A 332 -8.78 -18.50 30.30
CA GLU A 332 -7.59 -17.82 29.77
C GLU A 332 -7.40 -16.37 30.30
N GLY A 333 -8.32 -15.91 31.16
CA GLY A 333 -8.26 -14.59 31.78
C GLY A 333 -8.58 -13.45 30.83
N VAL A 334 -9.26 -13.71 29.69
CA VAL A 334 -9.61 -12.70 28.68
C VAL A 334 -10.43 -11.56 29.27
N LEU A 335 -11.29 -11.85 30.24
CA LEU A 335 -12.11 -10.83 30.92
C LEU A 335 -11.23 -9.76 31.59
N GLY A 336 -10.18 -10.17 32.31
CA GLY A 336 -9.24 -9.24 32.96
C GLY A 336 -8.45 -8.42 31.95
N ILE A 337 -8.02 -9.02 30.84
CA ILE A 337 -7.33 -8.30 29.75
C ILE A 337 -8.27 -7.25 29.14
N CYS A 338 -9.53 -7.59 28.90
CA CYS A 338 -10.48 -6.63 28.32
C CYS A 338 -10.76 -5.47 29.28
N MET A 339 -10.79 -5.70 30.60
CA MET A 339 -10.96 -4.62 31.58
C MET A 339 -9.83 -3.59 31.52
N THR A 340 -8.59 -4.00 31.26
CA THR A 340 -7.48 -3.06 31.07
C THR A 340 -7.55 -2.30 29.75
N LEU A 341 -8.26 -2.84 28.76
CA LEU A 341 -8.43 -2.23 27.43
C LEU A 341 -9.63 -1.27 27.35
N ILE A 342 -10.43 -1.13 28.41
CA ILE A 342 -11.53 -0.16 28.46
C ILE A 342 -11.01 1.28 28.43
N ASP A 343 -9.82 1.53 28.94
CA ASP A 343 -9.21 2.86 29.01
C ASP A 343 -8.16 3.09 27.89
N ASP A 344 -8.12 2.24 26.87
CA ASP A 344 -7.20 2.35 25.73
C ASP A 344 -7.48 3.63 24.91
N ASP A 345 -6.46 4.28 24.34
CA ASP A 345 -6.62 5.51 23.55
C ASP A 345 -7.49 5.30 22.29
N SER A 346 -7.50 4.09 21.73
CA SER A 346 -8.28 3.74 20.53
C SER A 346 -9.74 3.45 20.86
N GLU A 347 -10.64 4.30 20.38
CA GLU A 347 -12.09 4.13 20.52
C GLU A 347 -12.58 2.75 20.03
N LYS A 348 -12.00 2.25 18.94
CA LYS A 348 -12.34 0.92 18.39
C LYS A 348 -11.95 -0.21 19.34
N ILE A 349 -10.80 -0.09 20.03
CA ILE A 349 -10.35 -1.10 20.99
C ILE A 349 -11.26 -1.06 22.21
N ARG A 350 -11.52 0.11 22.78
CA ARG A 350 -12.44 0.29 23.92
C ARG A 350 -13.82 -0.31 23.63
N ALA A 351 -14.43 0.03 22.49
CA ALA A 351 -15.74 -0.46 22.10
C ALA A 351 -15.79 -1.98 21.93
N ASN A 352 -14.77 -2.57 21.28
CA ASN A 352 -14.71 -4.01 21.10
C ASN A 352 -14.43 -4.75 22.42
N ALA A 353 -13.61 -4.19 23.32
CA ALA A 353 -13.34 -4.75 24.63
C ALA A 353 -14.60 -4.73 25.51
N ALA A 354 -15.34 -3.63 25.53
CA ALA A 354 -16.61 -3.51 26.24
C ALA A 354 -17.63 -4.55 25.76
N ASN A 355 -17.75 -4.75 24.44
CA ASN A 355 -18.65 -5.76 23.87
C ASN A 355 -18.25 -7.18 24.30
N LEU A 356 -16.97 -7.53 24.21
CA LEU A 356 -16.49 -8.84 24.64
C LEU A 356 -16.71 -9.07 26.15
N ILE A 357 -16.51 -8.05 26.99
CA ILE A 357 -16.82 -8.13 28.43
C ILE A 357 -18.29 -8.46 28.67
N HIS A 358 -19.20 -7.80 27.94
CA HIS A 358 -20.64 -8.01 28.06
C HIS A 358 -20.99 -9.48 27.79
N ILE A 359 -20.50 -10.03 26.67
CA ILE A 359 -20.69 -11.43 26.27
C ILE A 359 -20.10 -12.38 27.30
N LEU A 360 -18.87 -12.15 27.77
CA LEU A 360 -18.20 -13.02 28.72
C LEU A 360 -18.89 -13.04 30.10
N LYS A 361 -19.56 -11.95 30.49
CA LYS A 361 -20.35 -11.87 31.73
C LYS A 361 -21.72 -12.57 31.64
N GLY A 362 -22.13 -13.03 30.46
CA GLY A 362 -23.43 -13.66 30.26
C GLY A 362 -24.58 -12.67 30.17
N ASN A 363 -24.29 -11.38 30.02
CA ASN A 363 -25.29 -10.41 29.64
C ASN A 363 -25.41 -10.50 28.11
N THR A 364 -26.51 -11.03 27.58
CA THR A 364 -26.80 -10.92 26.15
C THR A 364 -27.35 -9.53 25.86
N PRO A 365 -26.91 -8.84 24.78
CA PRO A 365 -27.45 -7.53 24.41
C PRO A 365 -28.94 -7.60 24.03
#